data_AF-A0A4V4H6R6-F1
#
_entry.id   AF-A0A4V4H6R6-F1
#
_cell.length_a   1.000
_cell.length_b   1.000
_cell.length_c   1.000
_cell.angle_alpha   90.00
_cell.angle_beta   90.00
_cell.angle_gamma   90.00
#
_symmetry.space_group_name_H-M   'P 1'
#
loop_
_entity.id
_entity.type
_entity.pdbx_description
1 polymer ?
#
loop_
_entity_poly.entity_id
_entity_poly.type
_entity_poly.pdbx_seq_one_letter_code
_entity_poly.pdbx_strand_id
1 'polypeptide(L)'
;MEREEEVGWAPYGGSTVKVPKMLADIVESIAAAIYVDCNFDLELLWKVFRGILEPIITSENMDEQPVTTLYELCHKQGRSIEIKNWKRGFVNNISVFIDGDLMGIGCSEQRSIAKLNAARDALQKLSALEEAGMEVELSSAAANGTAEEKDGSKQKLNQEW
;
A
#
# COMPACT_ATOMS: atom_id res chain seq x y z
N MET A 1 -22.92 14.51 28.20
CA MET A 1 -21.51 14.82 27.92
C MET A 1 -21.32 14.48 26.46
N GLU A 2 -21.38 15.52 25.63
CA GLU A 2 -21.25 15.43 24.19
C GLU A 2 -19.85 14.86 23.90
N ARG A 3 -19.80 13.75 23.14
CA ARG A 3 -18.53 13.16 22.75
C ARG A 3 -18.01 13.98 21.58
N GLU A 4 -16.96 14.74 21.84
CA GLU A 4 -16.10 15.30 20.81
C GLU A 4 -15.51 14.12 20.03
N GLU A 5 -16.01 13.92 18.80
CA GLU A 5 -15.37 13.03 17.84
C GLU A 5 -14.08 13.71 17.39
N GLU A 6 -12.98 13.38 18.05
CA GLU A 6 -11.63 13.65 17.56
C GLU A 6 -11.47 12.94 16.20
N VAL A 7 -11.69 13.71 15.13
CA VAL A 7 -11.48 13.30 13.74
C VAL A 7 -9.98 13.12 13.53
N GLY A 8 -9.48 11.94 13.89
CA GLY A 8 -8.13 11.52 13.54
C GLY A 8 -7.98 11.49 12.03
N TRP A 9 -7.28 12.47 11.47
CA TRP A 9 -6.89 12.53 10.06
C TRP A 9 -5.88 11.41 9.77
N ALA A 10 -6.38 10.20 9.55
CA ALA A 10 -5.61 9.15 8.91
C ALA A 10 -5.94 9.22 7.40
N PRO A 11 -4.96 9.53 6.52
CA PRO A 11 -5.21 9.70 5.08
C PRO A 11 -5.76 8.44 4.40
N TYR A 12 -5.71 7.29 5.08
CA TYR A 12 -6.22 6.01 4.62
C TYR A 12 -6.96 5.33 5.76
N GLY A 13 -7.82 6.12 6.41
CA GLY A 13 -8.86 5.63 7.25
C GLY A 13 -10.18 5.80 6.53
N GLY A 14 -10.42 5.00 5.49
CA GLY A 14 -11.64 5.05 4.67
C GLY A 14 -12.92 4.79 5.47
N SER A 15 -13.40 5.82 6.17
CA SER A 15 -14.76 6.28 5.97
C SER A 15 -14.89 6.44 4.46
N THR A 16 -15.72 5.63 3.83
CA THR A 16 -16.19 5.95 2.48
C THR A 16 -16.89 7.30 2.59
N VAL A 17 -16.13 8.40 2.52
CA VAL A 17 -16.68 9.71 2.22
C VAL A 17 -17.15 9.55 0.81
N LYS A 18 -18.40 9.09 0.70
CA LYS A 18 -19.16 9.11 -0.52
C LYS A 18 -19.15 10.58 -0.87
N VAL A 19 -18.22 10.99 -1.75
CA VAL A 19 -18.02 12.39 -2.12
C VAL A 19 -19.41 12.95 -2.32
N PRO A 20 -19.88 13.82 -1.41
CA PRO A 20 -21.27 14.24 -1.45
C PRO A 20 -21.52 14.76 -2.86
N LYS A 21 -22.56 14.26 -3.54
CA LYS A 21 -22.88 14.69 -4.92
C LYS A 21 -22.82 16.21 -5.08
N MET A 22 -23.17 16.91 -4.02
CA MET A 22 -23.05 18.35 -3.86
C MET A 22 -21.69 18.95 -4.25
N LEU A 23 -20.56 18.28 -3.99
CA LEU A 23 -19.24 18.78 -4.43
C LEU A 23 -19.14 18.84 -5.94
N ALA A 24 -19.62 17.79 -6.63
CA ALA A 24 -19.66 17.78 -8.09
C ALA A 24 -20.58 18.90 -8.61
N ASP A 25 -21.77 19.04 -8.01
CA ASP A 25 -22.73 20.08 -8.37
C ASP A 25 -22.16 21.50 -8.16
N ILE A 26 -21.40 21.73 -7.09
CA ILE A 26 -20.73 23.02 -6.81
C ILE A 26 -19.67 23.32 -7.87
N VAL A 27 -18.79 22.35 -8.16
CA VAL A 27 -17.72 22.51 -9.16
C VAL A 27 -18.31 22.76 -10.55
N GLU A 28 -19.35 22.02 -10.93
CA GLU A 28 -20.07 22.20 -12.20
C GLU A 28 -20.74 23.57 -12.28
N SER A 29 -21.37 24.04 -11.19
CA SER A 29 -22.01 25.35 -11.15
C SER A 29 -21.00 26.51 -11.32
N ILE A 30 -19.82 26.40 -10.70
CA ILE A 30 -18.76 27.40 -10.86
C ILE A 30 -18.22 27.38 -12.29
N ALA A 31 -17.99 26.19 -12.86
CA ALA A 31 -17.54 26.05 -14.25
C ALA A 31 -18.56 26.66 -15.22
N ALA A 32 -19.85 26.41 -15.01
CA ALA A 32 -20.93 26.95 -15.84
C ALA A 32 -21.01 28.49 -15.76
N ALA A 33 -20.88 29.05 -14.55
CA ALA A 33 -20.86 30.51 -14.37
C ALA A 33 -19.69 31.17 -15.11
N ILE A 34 -18.48 30.63 -14.96
CA ILE A 34 -17.30 31.14 -15.65
C ILE A 34 -17.45 30.96 -17.17
N TYR A 35 -18.02 29.86 -17.64
CA TYR A 35 -18.23 29.61 -19.06
C TYR A 35 -19.16 30.65 -19.70
N VAL A 36 -20.23 31.05 -18.99
CA VAL A 36 -21.11 32.13 -19.43
C VAL A 36 -20.39 33.48 -19.39
N ASP A 37 -19.63 33.78 -18.33
CA ASP A 37 -18.87 35.03 -18.20
C ASP A 37 -17.74 35.16 -19.23
N CYS A 38 -17.20 34.03 -19.67
CA CYS A 38 -16.21 33.94 -20.75
C CYS A 38 -16.84 33.99 -22.15
N ASN A 39 -18.13 34.32 -22.26
CA ASN A 39 -18.87 34.34 -23.53
C ASN A 39 -18.75 33.01 -24.30
N PHE A 40 -18.85 31.91 -23.56
CA PHE A 40 -18.76 30.53 -24.06
C PHE A 40 -17.39 30.15 -24.65
N ASP A 41 -16.31 30.83 -24.26
CA ASP A 41 -14.93 30.47 -24.62
C ASP A 41 -14.35 29.42 -23.66
N LEU A 42 -14.12 28.20 -24.18
CA LEU A 42 -13.57 27.08 -23.42
C LEU A 42 -12.08 27.26 -23.08
N GLU A 43 -11.30 27.93 -23.92
CA GLU A 43 -9.88 28.19 -23.63
C GLU A 43 -9.75 29.19 -22.48
N LEU A 44 -10.59 30.23 -22.48
CA LEU A 44 -10.61 31.22 -21.41
C LEU A 44 -11.14 30.61 -20.11
N LEU A 45 -12.19 29.80 -20.17
CA LEU A 45 -12.67 29.00 -19.04
C LEU A 45 -11.50 28.22 -18.43
N TRP A 46 -10.77 27.44 -19.22
CA TRP A 46 -9.70 26.58 -18.71
C TRP A 46 -8.55 27.38 -18.07
N LYS A 47 -8.20 28.55 -18.65
CA LYS A 47 -7.18 29.45 -18.07
C LYS A 47 -7.58 29.94 -16.68
N VAL A 48 -8.85 30.27 -16.47
CA VAL A 48 -9.37 30.76 -15.18
C VAL A 48 -9.63 29.61 -14.20
N PHE A 49 -10.30 28.56 -14.66
CA PHE A 49 -10.77 27.45 -13.85
C PHE A 49 -9.63 26.59 -13.31
N ARG A 50 -8.49 26.52 -14.01
CA ARG A 50 -7.30 25.81 -13.54
C ARG A 50 -6.84 26.27 -12.16
N GLY A 51 -6.82 27.58 -11.90
CA GLY A 51 -6.40 28.13 -10.62
C GLY A 51 -7.33 27.75 -9.46
N ILE A 52 -8.61 27.50 -9.74
CA ILE A 52 -9.60 27.04 -8.75
C ILE A 52 -9.35 25.58 -8.36
N LEU A 53 -8.79 24.79 -9.28
CA LEU A 53 -8.55 23.36 -9.08
C LEU A 53 -7.18 23.06 -8.44
N GLU A 54 -6.30 24.05 -8.26
CA GLU A 54 -4.97 23.83 -7.68
C GLU A 54 -5.01 23.68 -6.14
N PRO A 55 -4.33 22.67 -5.56
CA PRO A 55 -3.55 21.62 -6.22
C PRO A 55 -4.47 20.52 -6.79
N ILE A 56 -4.38 20.30 -8.10
CA ILE A 56 -5.02 19.14 -8.72
C ILE A 56 -4.22 17.93 -8.25
N ILE A 57 -4.89 16.99 -7.56
CA ILE A 57 -4.29 15.69 -7.28
C ILE A 57 -4.06 15.01 -8.63
N THR A 58 -2.82 15.04 -9.12
CA THR A 58 -2.43 14.27 -10.31
C THR A 58 -2.15 12.82 -9.90
N SER A 59 -2.12 11.89 -10.85
CA SER A 59 -1.77 10.49 -10.56
C SER A 59 -0.42 10.33 -9.83
N GLU A 60 0.49 11.29 -9.96
CA GLU A 60 1.78 11.32 -9.27
C GLU A 60 1.66 11.83 -7.82
N ASN A 61 0.62 12.63 -7.53
CA ASN A 61 0.30 13.12 -6.18
C ASN A 61 -0.79 12.27 -5.50
N MET A 62 -1.29 11.23 -6.16
CA MET A 62 -2.24 10.30 -5.57
C MET A 62 -1.49 9.39 -4.61
N ASP A 63 -1.72 9.64 -3.33
CA ASP A 63 -1.41 8.77 -2.22
C ASP A 63 -1.90 7.33 -2.53
N GLU A 64 -0.95 6.44 -2.85
CA GLU A 64 -1.20 5.09 -3.33
C GLU A 64 -2.00 4.29 -2.29
N GLN A 65 -3.17 3.77 -2.68
CA GLN A 65 -4.01 2.99 -1.77
C GLN A 65 -3.28 1.69 -1.37
N PRO A 66 -2.90 1.50 -0.08
CA PRO A 66 -1.99 0.44 0.35
C PRO A 66 -2.46 -0.97 -0.02
N VAL A 67 -3.78 -1.19 -0.03
CA VAL A 67 -4.36 -2.48 -0.41
C VAL A 67 -4.12 -2.74 -1.90
N THR A 68 -4.36 -1.76 -2.76
CA THR A 68 -4.18 -1.88 -4.21
C THR A 68 -2.70 -2.07 -4.55
N THR A 69 -1.82 -1.22 -4.01
CA THR A 69 -0.37 -1.33 -4.20
C THR A 69 0.15 -2.71 -3.80
N LEU A 70 -0.31 -3.25 -2.67
CA LEU A 70 0.08 -4.58 -2.22
C LEU A 70 -0.32 -5.68 -3.23
N TYR A 71 -1.55 -5.65 -3.74
CA TYR A 71 -2.01 -6.61 -4.74
C TYR A 71 -1.23 -6.50 -6.05
N GLU A 72 -1.00 -5.28 -6.55
CA GLU A 72 -0.25 -5.05 -7.77
C GLU A 72 1.20 -5.51 -7.65
N LEU A 73 1.86 -5.19 -6.53
CA LEU A 73 3.23 -5.59 -6.27
C LEU A 73 3.37 -7.12 -6.27
N CYS A 74 2.51 -7.82 -5.54
CA CYS A 74 2.56 -9.28 -5.48
C CYS A 74 2.20 -9.90 -6.83
N HIS A 75 1.24 -9.33 -7.57
CA HIS A 75 0.89 -9.80 -8.90
C HIS A 75 2.06 -9.68 -9.88
N LYS A 76 2.76 -8.53 -9.87
CA LYS A 76 3.98 -8.31 -10.68
C LYS A 76 5.10 -9.28 -10.33
N GLN A 77 5.24 -9.64 -9.05
CA GLN A 77 6.25 -10.57 -8.57
C GLN A 77 5.83 -12.05 -8.63
N GLY A 78 4.61 -12.35 -9.08
CA GLY A 78 4.08 -13.72 -9.12
C GLY A 78 3.84 -14.35 -7.73
N ARG A 79 3.72 -13.52 -6.69
CA ARG A 79 3.51 -13.96 -5.30
C ARG A 79 2.04 -14.16 -4.98
N SER A 80 1.76 -15.15 -4.15
CA SER A 80 0.42 -15.47 -3.66
C SER A 80 0.09 -14.64 -2.42
N ILE A 81 -1.10 -14.02 -2.39
CA ILE A 81 -1.60 -13.27 -1.22
C ILE A 81 -2.76 -14.02 -0.57
N GLU A 82 -2.71 -14.18 0.74
CA GLU A 82 -3.84 -14.62 1.57
C GLU A 82 -4.17 -13.58 2.63
N ILE A 83 -5.45 -13.26 2.82
CA ILE A 83 -5.91 -12.34 3.87
C ILE A 83 -6.83 -13.08 4.83
N LYS A 84 -6.37 -13.27 6.06
CA LYS A 84 -7.16 -13.87 7.14
C LYS A 84 -7.76 -12.76 8.00
N ASN A 85 -9.02 -12.92 8.38
CA ASN A 85 -9.72 -11.97 9.22
C ASN A 85 -10.40 -12.68 10.38
N TRP A 86 -10.34 -12.06 11.55
CA TRP A 86 -11.04 -12.54 12.74
C TRP A 86 -11.45 -11.36 13.63
N LYS A 87 -12.34 -11.59 14.60
CA LYS A 87 -12.85 -10.55 15.49
C LYS A 87 -12.55 -10.87 16.95
N ARG A 88 -12.11 -9.86 17.70
CA ARG A 88 -12.01 -9.87 19.16
C ARG A 88 -12.96 -8.82 19.71
N GLY A 89 -14.16 -9.22 20.13
CA GLY A 89 -15.22 -8.28 20.52
C GLY A 89 -15.62 -7.39 19.34
N PHE A 90 -15.54 -6.08 19.51
CA PHE A 90 -15.83 -5.09 18.45
C PHE A 90 -14.65 -4.80 17.51
N VAL A 91 -13.46 -5.34 17.80
CA VAL A 91 -12.25 -5.07 17.02
C VAL A 91 -12.05 -6.13 15.94
N ASN A 92 -11.96 -5.69 14.68
CA ASN A 92 -11.54 -6.52 13.55
C ASN A 92 -10.01 -6.61 13.55
N ASN A 93 -9.50 -7.82 13.41
CA ASN A 93 -8.08 -8.11 13.24
C ASN A 93 -7.90 -8.75 11.86
N ILE A 94 -6.97 -8.22 11.07
CA ILE A 94 -6.65 -8.70 9.72
C ILE A 94 -5.17 -9.03 9.67
N SER A 95 -4.86 -10.20 9.13
CA SER A 95 -3.50 -10.68 8.89
C SER A 95 -3.32 -10.96 7.40
N VAL A 96 -2.26 -10.40 6.83
CA VAL A 96 -1.85 -10.56 5.44
C VAL A 96 -0.68 -11.52 5.39
N PHE A 97 -0.84 -12.57 4.59
CA PHE A 97 0.21 -13.54 4.29
C PHE A 97 0.59 -13.45 2.83
N ILE A 98 1.89 -13.56 2.55
CA ILE A 98 2.44 -13.57 1.19
C ILE A 98 3.32 -14.80 1.09
N ASP A 99 3.02 -15.69 0.15
CA ASP A 99 3.71 -16.99 -0.02
C ASP A 99 3.76 -17.83 1.27
N GLY A 100 2.74 -17.69 2.12
CA GLY A 100 2.60 -18.39 3.39
C GLY A 100 3.18 -17.64 4.60
N ASP A 101 3.99 -16.62 4.39
CA ASP A 101 4.64 -15.86 5.46
C ASP A 101 3.81 -14.67 5.92
N LEU A 102 3.79 -14.42 7.23
CA LEU A 102 3.03 -13.31 7.82
C LEU A 102 3.72 -11.97 7.56
N MET A 103 3.18 -11.21 6.61
CA MET A 103 3.75 -9.94 6.18
C MET A 103 3.09 -8.74 6.85
N GLY A 104 1.79 -8.80 7.18
CA GLY A 104 1.07 -7.64 7.71
C GLY A 104 0.02 -7.97 8.75
N ILE A 105 -0.15 -7.10 9.76
CA ILE A 105 -1.24 -7.17 10.73
C ILE A 105 -1.89 -5.78 10.86
N GLY A 106 -3.22 -5.74 10.94
CA GLY A 106 -3.97 -4.51 11.16
C GLY A 106 -5.23 -4.72 11.99
N CYS A 107 -5.50 -3.77 12.87
CA CYS A 107 -6.61 -3.83 13.82
C CYS A 107 -7.42 -2.53 13.80
N SER A 108 -8.76 -2.64 13.85
CA SER A 108 -9.69 -1.51 14.00
C SER A 108 -11.12 -1.99 14.24
N GLU A 109 -11.96 -1.17 14.87
CA GLU A 109 -13.41 -1.38 14.94
C GLU A 109 -14.07 -1.40 13.55
N GLN A 110 -13.46 -0.73 12.57
CA GLN A 110 -13.89 -0.72 11.19
C GLN A 110 -13.06 -1.68 10.34
N ARG A 111 -13.71 -2.61 9.63
CA ARG A 111 -13.04 -3.63 8.81
C ARG A 111 -12.18 -3.02 7.70
N SER A 112 -12.62 -1.93 7.07
CA SER A 112 -11.88 -1.22 6.01
C SER A 112 -10.54 -0.69 6.53
N ILE A 113 -10.56 -0.06 7.70
CA ILE A 113 -9.39 0.51 8.36
C ILE A 113 -8.41 -0.58 8.80
N ALA A 114 -8.92 -1.67 9.39
CA ALA A 114 -8.09 -2.82 9.75
C ALA A 114 -7.37 -3.40 8.53
N LYS A 115 -8.03 -3.43 7.37
CA LYS A 115 -7.47 -3.94 6.12
C LYS A 115 -6.40 -3.01 5.57
N LEU A 116 -6.64 -1.70 5.60
CA LEU A 116 -5.67 -0.68 5.20
C LEU A 116 -4.41 -0.74 6.06
N ASN A 117 -4.57 -0.86 7.38
CA ASN A 117 -3.45 -0.98 8.31
C ASN A 117 -2.64 -2.26 8.05
N ALA A 118 -3.31 -3.40 7.85
CA ALA A 118 -2.62 -4.65 7.56
C ALA A 118 -1.85 -4.62 6.23
N ALA A 119 -2.42 -3.96 5.21
CA ALA A 119 -1.75 -3.80 3.92
C ALA A 119 -0.52 -2.88 3.99
N ARG A 120 -0.61 -1.79 4.78
CA ARG A 120 0.55 -0.92 5.03
C ARG A 120 1.67 -1.63 5.75
N ASP A 121 1.34 -2.36 6.82
CA ASP A 121 2.33 -3.15 7.57
C ASP A 121 3.00 -4.17 6.64
N ALA A 122 2.23 -4.83 5.77
CA ALA A 122 2.80 -5.73 4.75
C ALA A 122 3.73 -5.04 3.76
N LEU A 123 3.35 -3.90 3.21
CA LEU A 123 4.18 -3.13 2.27
C LEU A 123 5.50 -2.68 2.91
N GLN A 124 5.46 -2.20 4.17
CA GLN A 124 6.67 -1.80 4.89
C GLN A 124 7.62 -2.98 5.15
N LYS A 125 7.08 -4.15 5.48
CA LYS A 125 7.92 -5.36 5.63
C LYS A 125 8.51 -5.80 4.30
N LEU A 126 7.74 -5.74 3.21
CA LEU A 126 8.23 -6.08 1.88
C LEU A 126 9.37 -5.16 1.42
N SER A 127 9.25 -3.84 1.63
CA SER A 127 10.32 -2.90 1.27
C SER A 127 11.58 -3.12 2.11
N ALA A 128 11.44 -3.37 3.40
CA ALA A 128 12.57 -3.67 4.28
C ALA A 128 13.29 -4.99 3.89
N LEU A 129 12.54 -6.00 3.45
CA LEU A 129 13.11 -7.26 2.97
C LEU A 129 13.85 -7.09 1.63
N GLU A 130 13.37 -6.21 0.75
CA GLU A 130 14.03 -5.89 -0.51
C GLU A 130 15.36 -5.17 -0.29
N GLU A 131 15.39 -4.20 0.64
CA GLU A 131 16.62 -3.51 1.05
C GLU A 131 17.63 -4.47 1.69
N ALA A 132 17.18 -5.37 2.57
CA ALA A 132 18.04 -6.37 3.20
C ALA A 132 18.56 -7.42 2.20
N GLY A 133 17.80 -7.74 1.15
CA GLY A 133 18.22 -8.66 0.09
C GLY A 133 19.37 -8.12 -0.77
N MET A 134 19.45 -6.79 -0.95
CA MET A 134 20.54 -6.15 -1.70
C MET A 134 21.89 -6.22 -0.97
N GLU A 135 21.90 -6.29 0.37
CA GLU A 135 23.14 -6.38 1.14
C GLU A 135 23.80 -7.78 1.07
N VAL A 136 23.00 -8.83 0.86
CA VAL A 136 23.49 -10.22 0.79
C VAL A 136 24.21 -10.52 -0.53
N GLU A 137 23.77 -9.92 -1.64
CA GLU A 137 24.38 -10.10 -2.98
C GLU A 137 25.82 -9.55 -3.05
N LEU A 138 26.14 -8.47 -2.32
CA LEU A 138 27.49 -7.88 -2.32
C LEU A 138 28.51 -8.68 -1.47
N SER A 139 28.03 -9.49 -0.52
CA SER A 139 28.87 -10.31 0.36
C SER A 139 29.21 -11.69 -0.22
N SER A 140 28.35 -12.25 -1.08
CA SER A 140 28.59 -13.57 -1.69
C SER A 140 29.56 -13.53 -2.89
N ALA A 141 29.78 -12.36 -3.50
CA ALA A 141 30.74 -12.17 -4.58
C ALA A 141 32.22 -12.17 -4.13
N ALA A 142 32.50 -11.99 -2.83
CA ALA A 142 33.86 -11.88 -2.30
C ALA A 142 34.54 -13.23 -1.95
N ALA A 143 33.84 -14.36 -2.11
CA ALA A 143 34.35 -15.67 -1.73
C ALA A 143 34.36 -16.66 -2.91
N ASN A 144 35.11 -16.38 -3.96
CA ASN A 144 35.57 -17.42 -4.88
C ASN A 144 36.98 -17.11 -5.41
N GLY A 145 37.97 -17.63 -4.68
CA GLY A 145 39.37 -17.74 -5.09
C GLY A 145 39.87 -19.16 -4.81
N THR A 146 40.03 -19.92 -5.89
CA THR A 146 40.54 -21.30 -6.09
C THR A 146 41.77 -21.73 -5.28
N ALA A 147 41.80 -23.01 -4.82
CA ALA A 147 42.81 -24.02 -5.19
C ALA A 147 42.56 -25.41 -4.54
N GLU A 148 43.10 -26.43 -5.21
CA GLU A 148 42.83 -27.88 -5.21
C GLU A 148 43.44 -28.78 -4.10
N GLU A 149 42.75 -29.92 -3.92
CA GLU A 149 43.14 -31.35 -3.77
C GLU A 149 43.99 -31.95 -2.61
N LYS A 150 43.50 -33.15 -2.21
CA LYS A 150 44.07 -34.33 -1.50
C LYS A 150 44.07 -34.27 0.03
N ASP A 151 43.78 -35.32 0.79
CA ASP A 151 43.94 -36.77 0.62
C ASP A 151 42.97 -37.49 1.59
N GLY A 152 42.66 -38.76 1.36
CA GLY A 152 41.56 -39.48 1.99
C GLY A 152 41.78 -39.99 3.41
N SER A 153 40.69 -40.46 4.03
CA SER A 153 40.66 -41.72 4.80
C SER A 153 39.23 -42.13 5.14
N LYS A 154 38.99 -43.43 5.01
CA LYS A 154 37.75 -44.17 5.25
C LYS A 154 37.42 -44.19 6.76
N GLN A 155 36.15 -44.18 7.15
CA GLN A 155 35.63 -45.17 8.12
C GLN A 155 34.09 -45.20 8.26
N LYS A 156 33.56 -46.36 7.86
CA LYS A 156 32.48 -47.20 8.40
C LYS A 156 31.25 -46.58 9.09
N LEU A 157 30.10 -46.91 8.48
CA LEU A 157 28.90 -47.56 9.06
C LEU A 157 28.78 -47.55 10.60
N ASN A 158 27.60 -47.13 11.08
CA ASN A 158 26.62 -48.04 11.67
C ASN A 158 25.23 -47.37 11.71
N GLN A 159 24.22 -48.12 11.22
CA GLN A 159 22.82 -47.97 11.62
C GLN A 159 22.67 -48.47 13.06
N GLU A 160 21.64 -48.01 13.78
CA GLU A 160 20.58 -48.90 14.32
C GLU A 160 19.58 -48.13 15.23
N TRP A 161 18.30 -48.24 14.83
CA TRP A 161 16.99 -47.96 15.48
C TRP A 161 16.61 -46.52 15.83
#